data_AF-A0A223NUI5-F1
#
_entry.id   AF-A0A223NUI5-F1
#
_cell.length_a   1.000
_cell.length_b   1.000
_cell.length_c   1.000
_cell.angle_alpha   90.00
_cell.angle_beta   90.00
_cell.angle_gamma   90.00
#
_symmetry.space_group_name_H-M   'P 1'
#
loop_
_entity.id
_entity.type
_entity.pdbx_description
1 polymer ?
#
loop_
_entity_poly.entity_id
_entity_poly.type
_entity_poly.pdbx_seq_one_letter_code
_entity_poly.pdbx_strand_id
1 'polypeptide(L)'
;MVKNESQVIRRALESALPHIDHWVICDTGSTDGTPQIIEECLTGINGKLHHTQWENFGHNRAEVIRLAEGKGDYILIMDADMILNVKAPFKETLALDFYEIRYEGSLDYTQPMLISNRHNWNYEGVTHEFIHAETASSWAFLPQVTLTHFGDGGSRLDKFERDIKLLTEALEAEPGNARYMFYLAQSYKDTGKWAEALHWYQKRMEAGSWAEERWYAMYQAAEMKRQLNLPWPEIMGAYQAAFDERPIRLEPVYAIAKHYRETSQFYQGYLYSAVALQGVQYPENEKLFIEKPVYTHLLLLEHITCALACGRVSEAIEGANLILRREELPADVYEHAINARSMAYNLLKGSGIQTSGQHNKIVVIVPFYNASVFLNNCVKSLQMQDYDCFRVIFIDDASTDENRGFACPQNLDSVIIRNTMQKGSLFNFNYAITEYCEPDDIVVCLDGDDLLTCPEALSYINDRYQQHDCWVMYGQYEACDGTKGISAPFASPKDFGTLRTIWRTSHIKTFRAGLFHCIAEQDPELACFKDKNGDWLNSAADAAIMFPLIEMAGFNRVLFNQKVLYSYNAANLLSHHHKDMVKQTENFDWVSSMRPFGRVKYYQPVNNLLLHS
;
A
#
# COMPACT_ATOMS: atom_id res chain seq x y z
N MET A 1 -27.05 -13.41 19.79
CA MET A 1 -27.11 -14.05 21.13
C MET A 1 -25.74 -13.91 21.79
N VAL A 2 -25.65 -13.87 23.12
CA VAL A 2 -24.40 -13.65 23.85
C VAL A 2 -24.30 -14.57 25.07
N LYS A 3 -23.07 -14.85 25.51
CA LYS A 3 -22.76 -15.49 26.80
C LYS A 3 -21.33 -15.15 27.22
N ASN A 4 -21.17 -14.43 28.33
CA ASN A 4 -19.85 -14.08 28.88
C ASN A 4 -18.93 -13.34 27.88
N GLU A 5 -19.43 -12.28 27.26
CA GLU A 5 -18.74 -11.49 26.23
C GLU A 5 -18.32 -10.10 26.74
N SER A 6 -18.20 -9.90 28.06
CA SER A 6 -17.94 -8.58 28.67
C SER A 6 -16.66 -7.90 28.17
N GLN A 7 -15.69 -8.69 27.67
CA GLN A 7 -14.42 -8.18 27.13
C GLN A 7 -14.53 -7.62 25.71
N VAL A 8 -15.53 -8.04 24.93
CA VAL A 8 -15.60 -7.78 23.48
C VAL A 8 -16.89 -7.09 23.03
N ILE A 9 -18.01 -7.32 23.73
CA ILE A 9 -19.35 -6.88 23.29
C ILE A 9 -19.46 -5.36 23.12
N ARG A 10 -18.77 -4.57 23.95
CA ARG A 10 -18.81 -3.10 23.89
C ARG A 10 -18.39 -2.58 22.50
N ARG A 11 -17.25 -3.06 22.00
CA ARG A 11 -16.69 -2.72 20.69
C ARG A 11 -17.66 -3.02 19.55
N ALA A 12 -18.32 -4.18 19.63
CA ALA A 12 -19.32 -4.57 18.66
C ALA A 12 -20.50 -3.59 18.65
N LEU A 13 -21.11 -3.35 19.82
CA LEU A 13 -22.27 -2.46 19.94
C LEU A 13 -21.97 -1.02 19.51
N GLU A 14 -20.83 -0.48 19.91
CA GLU A 14 -20.40 0.88 19.55
C GLU A 14 -20.26 1.06 18.03
N SER A 15 -19.80 0.04 17.31
CA SER A 15 -19.70 0.08 15.84
C SER A 15 -21.06 0.08 15.13
N ALA A 16 -22.07 -0.57 15.71
CA ALA A 16 -23.41 -0.66 15.12
C ALA A 16 -24.32 0.51 15.52
N LEU A 17 -24.05 1.14 16.67
CA LEU A 17 -24.90 2.17 17.29
C LEU A 17 -25.37 3.28 16.33
N PRO A 18 -24.51 3.87 15.46
CA PRO A 18 -24.93 4.94 14.55
C PRO A 18 -25.86 4.48 13.42
N HIS A 19 -26.06 3.17 13.27
CA HIS A 19 -26.68 2.55 12.10
C HIS A 19 -27.92 1.74 12.42
N ILE A 20 -28.32 1.63 13.70
CA ILE A 20 -29.49 0.86 14.12
C ILE A 20 -30.56 1.76 14.74
N ASP A 21 -31.82 1.40 14.48
CA ASP A 21 -33.01 2.08 15.02
C ASP A 21 -33.70 1.22 16.11
N HIS A 22 -33.41 -0.08 16.11
CA HIS A 22 -33.88 -1.04 17.08
C HIS A 22 -32.81 -2.10 17.39
N TRP A 23 -32.83 -2.70 18.58
CA TRP A 23 -31.94 -3.82 18.92
C TRP A 23 -32.67 -4.95 19.67
N VAL A 24 -32.27 -6.19 19.39
CA VAL A 24 -32.73 -7.40 20.08
C VAL A 24 -31.51 -8.26 20.37
N ILE A 25 -31.26 -8.55 21.65
CA ILE A 25 -30.16 -9.41 22.07
C ILE A 25 -30.71 -10.45 23.03
N CYS A 26 -30.38 -11.73 22.80
CA CYS A 26 -30.62 -12.80 23.77
C CYS A 26 -29.33 -13.12 24.53
N ASP A 27 -29.35 -12.93 25.84
CA ASP A 27 -28.36 -13.46 26.77
C ASP A 27 -28.76 -14.87 27.22
N THR A 28 -27.86 -15.82 27.00
CA THR A 28 -28.09 -17.25 27.23
C THR A 28 -27.53 -17.75 28.57
N GLY A 29 -27.38 -16.83 29.54
CA GLY A 29 -26.93 -17.10 30.90
C GLY A 29 -25.51 -16.61 31.18
N SER A 30 -25.23 -15.35 30.83
CA SER A 30 -24.00 -14.67 31.21
C SER A 30 -23.89 -14.54 32.74
N THR A 31 -22.67 -14.77 33.23
CA THR A 31 -22.28 -14.69 34.64
C THR A 31 -21.28 -13.56 34.91
N ASP A 32 -20.86 -12.85 33.87
CA ASP A 32 -19.99 -11.69 33.92
C ASP A 32 -20.78 -10.38 33.68
N GLY A 33 -20.08 -9.28 33.43
CA GLY A 33 -20.66 -7.96 33.20
C GLY A 33 -21.37 -7.76 31.85
N THR A 34 -21.57 -8.81 31.04
CA THR A 34 -22.12 -8.68 29.68
C THR A 34 -23.49 -7.98 29.64
N PRO A 35 -24.48 -8.36 30.48
CA PRO A 35 -25.80 -7.72 30.45
C PRO A 35 -25.74 -6.22 30.76
N GLN A 36 -24.93 -5.83 31.75
CA GLN A 36 -24.80 -4.44 32.17
C GLN A 36 -24.19 -3.59 31.06
N ILE A 37 -23.15 -4.09 30.40
CA ILE A 37 -22.50 -3.40 29.28
C ILE A 37 -23.50 -3.19 28.12
N ILE A 38 -24.34 -4.19 27.83
CA ILE A 38 -25.35 -4.09 26.76
C ILE A 38 -26.35 -2.97 27.09
N GLU A 39 -26.92 -2.97 28.30
CA GLU A 39 -27.90 -1.97 28.73
C GLU A 39 -27.30 -0.55 28.74
N GLU A 40 -26.06 -0.41 29.21
CA GLU A 40 -25.32 0.85 29.20
C GLU A 40 -25.07 1.35 27.78
N CYS A 41 -24.51 0.53 26.89
CA CYS A 41 -24.14 0.93 25.53
C CYS A 41 -25.35 1.29 24.66
N LEU A 42 -26.48 0.60 24.83
CA LEU A 42 -27.67 0.77 24.00
C LEU A 42 -28.73 1.68 24.62
N THR A 43 -28.36 2.39 25.69
CA THR A 43 -29.22 3.38 26.33
C THR A 43 -29.67 4.44 25.31
N GLY A 44 -30.99 4.66 25.24
CA GLY A 44 -31.59 5.64 24.33
C GLY A 44 -32.00 5.11 22.95
N ILE A 45 -31.65 3.86 22.62
CA ILE A 45 -32.15 3.17 21.42
C ILE A 45 -33.25 2.19 21.83
N ASN A 46 -34.35 2.17 21.06
CA ASN A 46 -35.46 1.25 21.29
C ASN A 46 -34.96 -0.20 21.15
N GLY A 47 -35.26 -1.07 22.10
CA GLY A 47 -34.80 -2.45 22.03
C GLY A 47 -34.90 -3.15 23.37
N LYS A 48 -34.49 -4.42 23.38
CA LYS A 48 -34.63 -5.26 24.57
C LYS A 48 -33.55 -6.34 24.66
N LEU A 49 -33.03 -6.48 25.88
CA LEU A 49 -32.28 -7.65 26.30
C LEU A 49 -33.25 -8.73 26.77
N HIS A 50 -33.15 -9.91 26.18
CA HIS A 50 -33.92 -11.10 26.53
C HIS A 50 -33.01 -12.09 27.24
N HIS A 51 -33.50 -12.72 28.31
CA HIS A 51 -32.81 -13.85 28.94
C HIS A 51 -33.48 -15.14 28.47
N THR A 52 -32.73 -15.98 27.76
CA THR A 52 -33.24 -17.23 27.20
C THR A 52 -32.38 -18.41 27.64
N GLN A 53 -32.95 -19.63 27.62
CA GLN A 53 -32.18 -20.82 27.95
C GLN A 53 -31.33 -21.24 26.75
N TRP A 54 -30.07 -21.60 27.01
CA TRP A 54 -29.22 -22.18 25.96
C TRP A 54 -29.70 -23.60 25.62
N GLU A 55 -29.98 -23.85 24.35
CA GLU A 55 -30.30 -25.18 23.81
C GLU A 55 -29.23 -25.63 22.80
N ASN A 56 -29.11 -24.90 21.69
CA ASN A 56 -28.09 -25.06 20.65
C ASN A 56 -28.02 -23.81 19.77
N PHE A 57 -26.99 -23.70 18.92
CA PHE A 57 -26.74 -22.52 18.09
C PHE A 57 -27.91 -22.21 17.13
N GLY A 58 -28.36 -23.19 16.34
CA GLY A 58 -29.51 -23.03 15.44
C GLY A 58 -30.79 -22.55 16.15
N HIS A 59 -31.16 -23.20 17.27
CA HIS A 59 -32.34 -22.83 18.06
C HIS A 59 -32.25 -21.39 18.56
N ASN A 60 -31.18 -21.04 19.27
CA ASN A 60 -31.05 -19.75 19.93
C ASN A 60 -30.83 -18.62 18.91
N ARG A 61 -30.15 -18.86 17.77
CA ARG A 61 -30.07 -17.88 16.68
C ARG A 61 -31.44 -17.65 16.05
N ALA A 62 -32.22 -18.69 15.78
CA ALA A 62 -33.59 -18.56 15.26
C ALA A 62 -34.53 -17.85 16.25
N GLU A 63 -34.35 -18.05 17.56
CA GLU A 63 -35.09 -17.34 18.60
C GLU A 63 -34.85 -15.82 18.56
N VAL A 64 -33.59 -15.38 18.42
CA VAL A 64 -33.26 -13.95 18.28
C VAL A 64 -33.94 -13.34 17.05
N ILE A 65 -33.94 -14.05 15.92
CA ILE A 65 -34.58 -13.58 14.69
C ILE A 65 -36.09 -13.43 14.88
N ARG A 66 -36.77 -14.41 15.49
CA ARG A 66 -38.22 -14.32 15.80
C ARG A 66 -38.55 -13.12 16.70
N LEU A 67 -37.69 -12.82 17.68
CA LEU A 67 -37.89 -11.68 18.57
C LEU A 67 -37.70 -10.33 17.86
N ALA A 68 -36.96 -10.30 16.75
CA ALA A 68 -36.75 -9.12 15.90
C ALA A 68 -37.87 -8.90 14.86
N GLU A 69 -38.81 -9.83 14.73
CA GLU A 69 -39.94 -9.70 13.80
C GLU A 69 -40.79 -8.45 14.09
N GLY A 70 -41.07 -7.69 13.03
CA GLY A 70 -41.85 -6.45 13.10
C GLY A 70 -41.17 -5.28 13.82
N LYS A 71 -39.86 -5.36 14.13
CA LYS A 71 -39.11 -4.29 14.82
C LYS A 71 -38.36 -3.33 13.91
N GLY A 72 -38.27 -3.64 12.62
CA GLY A 72 -37.60 -2.83 11.59
C GLY A 72 -37.78 -3.44 10.20
N ASP A 73 -37.37 -2.72 9.16
CA ASP A 73 -37.50 -3.17 7.76
C ASP A 73 -36.45 -4.23 7.38
N TYR A 74 -35.26 -4.11 7.97
CA TYR A 74 -34.13 -5.01 7.80
C TYR A 74 -33.52 -5.37 9.17
N ILE A 75 -32.99 -6.59 9.27
CA ILE A 75 -32.32 -7.13 10.44
C ILE A 75 -30.85 -7.30 10.08
N LEU A 76 -29.97 -6.56 10.79
CA LEU A 76 -28.53 -6.78 10.78
C LEU A 76 -28.21 -7.88 11.81
N ILE A 77 -27.57 -8.95 11.35
CA ILE A 77 -27.10 -10.05 12.19
C ILE A 77 -25.66 -9.71 12.57
N MET A 78 -25.33 -9.79 13.86
CA MET A 78 -23.98 -9.48 14.33
C MET A 78 -23.64 -10.29 15.57
N ASP A 79 -22.43 -10.87 15.59
CA ASP A 79 -21.90 -11.55 16.77
C ASP A 79 -21.11 -10.56 17.65
N ALA A 80 -20.87 -10.93 18.91
CA ALA A 80 -20.27 -10.04 19.93
C ALA A 80 -18.79 -9.69 19.68
N ASP A 81 -18.10 -10.46 18.83
CA ASP A 81 -16.69 -10.32 18.48
C ASP A 81 -16.49 -9.72 17.07
N MET A 82 -17.52 -9.06 16.54
CA MET A 82 -17.51 -8.41 15.22
C MET A 82 -17.55 -6.88 15.35
N ILE A 83 -16.93 -6.19 14.39
CA ILE A 83 -17.10 -4.74 14.16
C ILE A 83 -17.81 -4.53 12.84
N LEU A 84 -18.81 -3.65 12.82
CA LEU A 84 -19.46 -3.15 11.61
C LEU A 84 -18.69 -1.95 11.05
N ASN A 85 -18.20 -2.07 9.82
CA ASN A 85 -17.50 -1.00 9.11
C ASN A 85 -18.40 -0.44 8.00
N VAL A 86 -18.87 0.80 8.15
CA VAL A 86 -19.70 1.49 7.14
C VAL A 86 -18.84 2.46 6.35
N LYS A 87 -18.57 2.14 5.09
CA LYS A 87 -17.69 2.90 4.18
C LYS A 87 -18.45 3.98 3.41
N ALA A 88 -19.76 3.82 3.23
CA ALA A 88 -20.63 4.78 2.56
C ALA A 88 -22.09 4.63 3.04
N PRO A 89 -22.94 5.66 2.87
CA PRO A 89 -24.38 5.53 3.12
C PRO A 89 -24.99 4.40 2.28
N PHE A 90 -25.80 3.55 2.92
CA PHE A 90 -26.35 2.35 2.27
C PHE A 90 -27.86 2.14 2.49
N LYS A 91 -28.43 2.62 3.60
CA LYS A 91 -29.83 2.35 3.98
C LYS A 91 -30.86 2.68 2.87
N GLU A 92 -30.66 3.80 2.17
CA GLU A 92 -31.57 4.26 1.10
C GLU A 92 -31.54 3.37 -0.16
N THR A 93 -30.52 2.52 -0.29
CA THR A 93 -30.35 1.61 -1.44
C THR A 93 -30.93 0.21 -1.20
N LEU A 94 -31.45 -0.05 0.00
CA LEU A 94 -31.99 -1.35 0.38
C LEU A 94 -33.37 -1.60 -0.23
N ALA A 95 -33.49 -2.67 -1.02
CA ALA A 95 -34.72 -3.10 -1.68
C ALA A 95 -34.87 -4.63 -1.78
N LEU A 96 -33.76 -5.38 -1.72
CA LEU A 96 -33.74 -6.82 -1.94
C LEU A 96 -34.06 -7.62 -0.67
N ASP A 97 -34.30 -8.92 -0.81
CA ASP A 97 -34.72 -9.78 0.31
C ASP A 97 -33.57 -9.96 1.31
N PHE A 98 -32.33 -10.03 0.83
CA PHE A 98 -31.15 -10.04 1.67
C PHE A 98 -29.92 -9.47 0.97
N TYR A 99 -28.92 -9.12 1.78
CA TYR A 99 -27.64 -8.61 1.35
C TYR A 99 -26.52 -9.41 1.98
N GLU A 100 -25.56 -9.80 1.14
CA GLU A 100 -24.32 -10.40 1.59
C GLU A 100 -23.33 -9.32 1.99
N ILE A 101 -22.75 -9.46 3.19
CA ILE A 101 -21.74 -8.55 3.72
C ILE A 101 -20.40 -9.29 3.74
N ARG A 102 -19.32 -8.61 3.32
CA ARG A 102 -17.97 -9.17 3.35
C ARG A 102 -17.39 -9.07 4.74
N TYR A 103 -16.93 -10.21 5.24
CA TYR A 103 -15.95 -10.28 6.31
C TYR A 103 -14.60 -9.89 5.74
N GLU A 104 -14.01 -8.80 6.24
CA GLU A 104 -12.72 -8.32 5.78
C GLU A 104 -11.61 -8.65 6.78
N GLY A 105 -10.49 -9.12 6.25
CA GLY A 105 -9.30 -9.47 7.02
C GLY A 105 -8.21 -10.05 6.14
N SER A 106 -7.44 -11.00 6.68
CA SER A 106 -6.50 -11.80 5.88
C SER A 106 -7.22 -12.86 5.03
N LEU A 107 -8.42 -13.27 5.46
CA LEU A 107 -9.26 -14.24 4.77
C LEU A 107 -10.65 -13.65 4.58
N ASP A 108 -10.95 -13.25 3.35
CA ASP A 108 -12.22 -12.60 3.03
C ASP A 108 -13.27 -13.65 2.65
N TYR A 109 -14.50 -13.46 3.12
CA TYR A 109 -15.65 -14.25 2.70
C TYR A 109 -16.93 -13.45 2.90
N THR A 110 -18.04 -13.91 2.33
CA THR A 110 -19.33 -13.23 2.43
C THR A 110 -20.39 -14.13 3.04
N GLN A 111 -21.34 -13.54 3.77
CA GLN A 111 -22.53 -14.23 4.25
C GLN A 111 -23.75 -13.31 4.22
N PRO A 112 -24.98 -13.86 4.14
CA PRO A 112 -26.21 -13.11 4.35
C PRO A 112 -26.28 -12.58 5.78
N MET A 113 -25.91 -11.31 5.96
CA MET A 113 -25.82 -10.67 7.29
C MET A 113 -26.81 -9.52 7.46
N LEU A 114 -27.45 -9.08 6.38
CA LEU A 114 -28.54 -8.10 6.42
C LEU A 114 -29.73 -8.65 5.65
N ILE A 115 -30.81 -8.96 6.37
CA ILE A 115 -31.98 -9.65 5.83
C ILE A 115 -33.22 -8.77 5.96
N SER A 116 -34.14 -8.82 5.00
CA SER A 116 -35.41 -8.10 5.09
C SER A 116 -36.35 -8.80 6.05
N ASN A 117 -37.07 -8.03 6.88
CA ASN A 117 -38.02 -8.55 7.87
C ASN A 117 -39.36 -9.02 7.27
N ARG A 118 -39.46 -9.08 5.94
CA ARG A 118 -40.67 -9.50 5.21
C ARG A 118 -40.79 -11.02 5.03
N HIS A 119 -39.76 -11.77 5.40
CA HIS A 119 -39.70 -13.22 5.23
C HIS A 119 -39.57 -13.94 6.59
N ASN A 120 -40.05 -15.17 6.63
CA ASN A 120 -39.88 -16.06 7.78
C ASN A 120 -38.50 -16.74 7.71
N TRP A 121 -37.50 -16.11 8.32
CA TRP A 121 -36.13 -16.59 8.33
C TRP A 121 -35.89 -17.62 9.42
N ASN A 122 -35.16 -18.67 9.09
CA ASN A 122 -34.72 -19.70 10.03
C ASN A 122 -33.26 -20.08 9.78
N TYR A 123 -32.65 -20.75 10.76
CA TYR A 123 -31.30 -21.32 10.62
C TYR A 123 -31.38 -22.82 10.32
N GLU A 124 -30.60 -23.26 9.33
CA GLU A 124 -30.51 -24.66 8.90
C GLU A 124 -29.09 -25.21 9.06
N GLY A 125 -28.99 -26.49 9.44
CA GLY A 125 -27.75 -27.23 9.65
C GLY A 125 -27.52 -27.64 11.11
N VAL A 126 -26.73 -28.70 11.32
CA VAL A 126 -26.39 -29.20 12.67
C VAL A 126 -25.27 -28.40 13.36
N THR A 127 -24.42 -27.75 12.57
CA THR A 127 -23.39 -26.76 12.93
C THR A 127 -22.99 -26.03 11.65
N HIS A 128 -22.33 -24.87 11.76
CA HIS A 128 -22.11 -23.94 10.64
C HIS A 128 -23.44 -23.59 9.94
N GLU A 129 -24.43 -23.25 10.76
CA GLU A 129 -25.78 -22.98 10.32
C GLU A 129 -25.81 -21.78 9.38
N PHE A 130 -26.70 -21.84 8.39
CA PHE A 130 -26.94 -20.74 7.48
C PHE A 130 -28.38 -20.26 7.59
N ILE A 131 -28.58 -18.97 7.37
CA ILE A 131 -29.91 -18.38 7.41
C ILE A 131 -30.61 -18.60 6.07
N HIS A 132 -31.86 -19.04 6.11
CA HIS A 132 -32.67 -19.34 4.95
C HIS A 132 -34.13 -18.94 5.16
N ALA A 133 -34.80 -18.56 4.08
CA ALA A 133 -36.24 -18.39 4.03
C ALA A 133 -36.73 -18.86 2.65
N GLU A 134 -37.75 -19.73 2.63
CA GLU A 134 -38.28 -20.31 1.38
C GLU A 134 -38.79 -19.26 0.38
N THR A 135 -39.23 -18.11 0.89
CA THR A 135 -39.82 -17.01 0.09
C THR A 135 -38.82 -15.95 -0.36
N ALA A 136 -37.57 -16.00 0.13
CA ALA A 136 -36.52 -15.06 -0.24
C ALA A 136 -35.77 -15.56 -1.49
N SER A 137 -35.62 -14.69 -2.49
CA SER A 137 -35.00 -15.05 -3.77
C SER A 137 -34.13 -13.96 -4.39
N SER A 138 -34.31 -12.70 -3.97
CA SER A 138 -33.58 -11.54 -4.48
C SER A 138 -32.49 -11.10 -3.51
N TRP A 139 -31.26 -10.93 -4.02
CA TRP A 139 -30.12 -10.53 -3.19
C TRP A 139 -29.04 -9.81 -3.97
N ALA A 140 -28.18 -9.11 -3.24
CA ALA A 140 -26.95 -8.51 -3.79
C ALA A 140 -25.83 -8.51 -2.75
N PHE A 141 -24.60 -8.35 -3.22
CA PHE A 141 -23.47 -7.98 -2.38
C PHE A 141 -23.59 -6.50 -1.96
N LEU A 142 -23.28 -6.18 -0.71
CA LEU A 142 -23.34 -4.82 -0.16
C LEU A 142 -21.93 -4.26 0.10
N PRO A 143 -21.25 -3.69 -0.90
CA PRO A 143 -19.85 -3.24 -0.78
C PRO A 143 -19.65 -2.06 0.18
N GLN A 144 -20.71 -1.33 0.50
CA GLN A 144 -20.69 -0.17 1.40
C GLN A 144 -20.49 -0.58 2.87
N VAL A 145 -20.70 -1.85 3.20
CA VAL A 145 -20.65 -2.37 4.56
C VAL A 145 -19.75 -3.60 4.59
N THR A 146 -18.87 -3.67 5.60
CA THR A 146 -18.03 -4.84 5.87
C THR A 146 -18.09 -5.20 7.36
N LEU A 147 -17.68 -6.43 7.68
CA LEU A 147 -17.54 -6.91 9.04
C LEU A 147 -16.08 -7.28 9.31
N THR A 148 -15.51 -6.82 10.42
CA THR A 148 -14.23 -7.36 10.92
C THR A 148 -14.54 -8.37 12.01
N HIS A 149 -14.11 -9.63 11.83
CA HIS A 149 -14.26 -10.69 12.83
C HIS A 149 -12.94 -10.92 13.57
N PHE A 150 -12.91 -10.64 14.87
CA PHE A 150 -11.70 -10.78 15.68
C PHE A 150 -11.51 -12.21 16.17
N GLY A 151 -12.63 -12.88 16.43
CA GLY A 151 -12.57 -14.18 17.03
C GLY A 151 -11.83 -14.14 18.37
N ASP A 152 -12.29 -13.37 19.33
CA ASP A 152 -11.74 -13.26 20.69
C ASP A 152 -12.82 -13.49 21.77
N GLY A 153 -13.99 -14.02 21.37
CA GLY A 153 -15.12 -14.35 22.26
C GLY A 153 -15.00 -15.66 23.05
N GLY A 154 -15.88 -15.83 24.04
CA GLY A 154 -15.70 -16.69 25.21
C GLY A 154 -15.86 -18.22 25.08
N SER A 155 -16.15 -18.79 23.89
CA SER A 155 -16.53 -20.21 23.75
C SER A 155 -15.72 -21.00 22.71
N ARG A 156 -14.50 -21.46 23.05
CA ARG A 156 -13.59 -22.08 22.06
C ARG A 156 -12.98 -23.44 22.39
N LEU A 157 -12.88 -23.82 23.66
CA LEU A 157 -11.95 -24.90 24.05
C LEU A 157 -12.31 -26.30 23.51
N ASP A 158 -13.59 -26.60 23.23
CA ASP A 158 -14.03 -27.92 22.72
C ASP A 158 -14.82 -27.85 21.40
N LYS A 159 -14.74 -26.73 20.67
CA LYS A 159 -15.62 -26.45 19.51
C LYS A 159 -15.47 -27.51 18.41
N PHE A 160 -14.25 -27.77 17.96
CA PHE A 160 -14.01 -28.59 16.76
C PHE A 160 -14.31 -30.07 16.98
N GLU A 161 -14.03 -30.61 18.17
CA GLU A 161 -14.31 -32.01 18.49
C GLU A 161 -15.82 -32.28 18.54
N ARG A 162 -16.59 -31.34 19.08
CA ARG A 162 -18.05 -31.36 19.03
C ARG A 162 -18.56 -31.29 17.58
N ASP A 163 -18.03 -30.36 16.78
CA ASP A 163 -18.44 -30.21 15.38
C ASP A 163 -18.14 -31.49 14.56
N ILE A 164 -16.98 -32.12 14.77
CA ILE A 164 -16.64 -33.42 14.16
C ILE A 164 -17.69 -34.47 14.50
N LYS A 165 -18.07 -34.60 15.78
CA LYS A 165 -19.06 -35.58 16.22
C LYS A 165 -20.42 -35.33 15.55
N LEU A 166 -20.93 -34.11 15.63
CA LEU A 166 -22.24 -33.74 15.07
C LEU A 166 -22.30 -33.95 13.56
N LEU A 167 -21.26 -33.53 12.84
CA LEU A 167 -21.21 -33.67 11.38
C LEU A 167 -21.03 -35.12 10.95
N THR A 168 -20.29 -35.93 11.71
CA THR A 168 -20.16 -37.37 11.44
C THR A 168 -21.51 -38.07 11.59
N GLU A 169 -22.22 -37.85 12.69
CA GLU A 169 -23.57 -38.40 12.93
C GLU A 169 -24.56 -37.92 11.85
N ALA A 170 -24.51 -36.63 11.48
CA ALA A 170 -25.38 -36.08 10.43
C ALA A 170 -25.12 -36.69 9.04
N LEU A 171 -23.86 -37.01 8.72
CA LEU A 171 -23.50 -37.68 7.46
C LEU A 171 -23.87 -39.16 7.42
N GLU A 172 -24.10 -39.81 8.57
CA GLU A 172 -24.70 -41.15 8.59
C GLU A 172 -26.16 -41.10 8.14
N ALA A 173 -26.90 -40.07 8.57
CA ALA A 173 -28.29 -39.84 8.19
C ALA A 173 -28.44 -39.28 6.77
N GLU A 174 -27.55 -38.37 6.37
CA GLU A 174 -27.56 -37.71 5.06
C GLU A 174 -26.21 -37.87 4.31
N PRO A 175 -25.86 -39.06 3.81
CA PRO A 175 -24.53 -39.32 3.24
C PRO A 175 -24.17 -38.50 1.99
N GLY A 176 -25.15 -37.87 1.34
CA GLY A 176 -24.97 -37.02 0.17
C GLY A 176 -24.86 -35.52 0.48
N ASN A 177 -24.93 -35.11 1.75
CA ASN A 177 -24.92 -33.70 2.13
C ASN A 177 -23.53 -33.09 1.98
N ALA A 178 -23.32 -32.41 0.85
CA ALA A 178 -22.03 -31.82 0.49
C ALA A 178 -21.55 -30.77 1.51
N ARG A 179 -22.46 -29.98 2.09
CA ARG A 179 -22.10 -28.95 3.09
C ARG A 179 -21.52 -29.61 4.35
N TYR A 180 -22.12 -30.70 4.82
CA TYR A 180 -21.59 -31.43 5.99
C TYR A 180 -20.23 -32.05 5.70
N MET A 181 -20.00 -32.59 4.50
CA MET A 181 -18.68 -33.08 4.10
C MET A 181 -17.62 -31.98 4.18
N PHE A 182 -17.94 -30.77 3.68
CA PHE A 182 -17.03 -29.64 3.68
C PHE A 182 -16.65 -29.20 5.10
N TYR A 183 -17.63 -28.97 5.97
CA TYR A 183 -17.33 -28.52 7.33
C TYR A 183 -16.72 -29.63 8.20
N LEU A 184 -16.98 -30.90 7.90
CA LEU A 184 -16.29 -32.01 8.57
C LEU A 184 -14.81 -32.02 8.19
N ALA A 185 -14.49 -31.81 6.90
CA ALA A 185 -13.11 -31.65 6.43
C ALA A 185 -12.41 -30.45 7.09
N GLN A 186 -13.09 -29.31 7.19
CA GLN A 186 -12.56 -28.12 7.88
C GLN A 186 -12.30 -28.40 9.37
N SER A 187 -13.20 -29.09 10.06
CA SER A 187 -13.03 -29.40 11.49
C SER A 187 -11.87 -30.38 11.73
N TYR A 188 -11.67 -31.35 10.84
CA TYR A 188 -10.48 -32.21 10.87
C TYR A 188 -9.19 -31.43 10.59
N LYS A 189 -9.22 -30.49 9.64
CA LYS A 189 -8.10 -29.60 9.35
C LYS A 189 -7.72 -28.77 10.58
N ASP A 190 -8.68 -28.13 11.21
CA ASP A 190 -8.44 -27.23 12.34
C ASP A 190 -7.96 -27.98 13.61
N THR A 191 -8.15 -29.31 13.65
CA THR A 191 -7.60 -30.19 14.71
C THR A 191 -6.30 -30.90 14.32
N GLY A 192 -5.72 -30.58 13.14
CA GLY A 192 -4.46 -31.15 12.67
C GLY A 192 -4.56 -32.58 12.14
N LYS A 193 -5.77 -33.11 11.94
CA LYS A 193 -6.04 -34.45 11.41
C LYS A 193 -6.08 -34.44 9.88
N TRP A 194 -4.90 -34.25 9.29
CA TRP A 194 -4.75 -33.95 7.86
C TRP A 194 -5.24 -35.07 6.92
N ALA A 195 -5.09 -36.33 7.31
CA ALA A 195 -5.51 -37.47 6.48
C ALA A 195 -7.04 -37.56 6.39
N GLU A 196 -7.74 -37.39 7.51
CA GLU A 196 -9.19 -37.35 7.59
C GLU A 196 -9.75 -36.12 6.87
N ALA A 197 -9.10 -34.96 7.04
CA ALA A 197 -9.44 -33.75 6.30
C ALA A 197 -9.34 -33.97 4.78
N LEU A 198 -8.23 -34.54 4.30
CA LEU A 198 -8.01 -34.85 2.89
C LEU A 198 -9.11 -35.78 2.34
N HIS A 199 -9.43 -36.85 3.06
CA HIS A 199 -10.49 -37.79 2.67
C HIS A 199 -11.84 -37.09 2.48
N TRP A 200 -12.23 -36.23 3.43
CA TRP A 200 -13.51 -35.53 3.33
C TRP A 200 -13.52 -34.40 2.30
N TYR A 201 -12.39 -33.72 2.06
CA TYR A 201 -12.27 -32.80 0.92
C TYR A 201 -12.41 -33.52 -0.41
N GLN A 202 -11.82 -34.70 -0.57
CA GLN A 202 -11.97 -35.51 -1.80
C GLN A 202 -13.43 -35.90 -2.02
N LYS A 203 -14.13 -36.39 -0.98
CA LYS A 203 -15.58 -36.64 -1.06
C LYS A 203 -16.36 -35.38 -1.42
N ARG A 204 -15.98 -34.24 -0.85
CA ARG A 204 -16.63 -32.96 -1.14
C ARG A 204 -16.45 -32.54 -2.60
N MET A 205 -15.28 -32.77 -3.20
CA MET A 205 -15.01 -32.47 -4.60
C MET A 205 -15.94 -33.24 -5.55
N GLU A 206 -16.30 -34.47 -5.18
CA GLU A 206 -17.20 -35.34 -5.96
C GLU A 206 -18.69 -35.03 -5.76
N ALA A 207 -19.05 -34.28 -4.71
CA ALA A 207 -20.42 -34.02 -4.31
C ALA A 207 -20.90 -32.59 -4.64
N GLY A 208 -22.21 -32.41 -4.84
CA GLY A 208 -22.88 -31.10 -4.88
C GLY A 208 -22.54 -30.19 -6.08
N SER A 209 -23.31 -29.13 -6.24
CA SER A 209 -23.24 -28.22 -7.41
C SER A 209 -22.56 -26.87 -7.16
N TRP A 210 -22.31 -26.47 -5.90
CA TRP A 210 -21.69 -25.17 -5.62
C TRP A 210 -20.18 -25.17 -5.96
N ALA A 211 -19.84 -24.41 -7.00
CA ALA A 211 -18.50 -24.38 -7.59
C ALA A 211 -17.42 -23.84 -6.66
N GLU A 212 -17.70 -22.78 -5.87
CA GLU A 212 -16.67 -22.17 -5.02
C GLU A 212 -16.18 -23.10 -3.91
N GLU A 213 -17.11 -23.80 -3.27
CA GLU A 213 -16.79 -24.73 -2.19
C GLU A 213 -16.14 -26.01 -2.71
N ARG A 214 -16.54 -26.49 -3.90
CA ARG A 214 -15.79 -27.56 -4.60
C ARG A 214 -14.35 -27.13 -4.87
N TRP A 215 -14.18 -25.92 -5.45
CA TRP A 215 -12.85 -25.38 -5.72
C TRP A 215 -12.01 -25.23 -4.44
N TYR A 216 -12.60 -24.68 -3.37
CA TYR A 216 -11.89 -24.54 -2.10
C TYR A 216 -11.52 -25.90 -1.51
N ALA A 217 -12.37 -26.92 -1.66
CA ALA A 217 -12.02 -28.29 -1.29
C ALA A 217 -10.83 -28.84 -2.11
N MET A 218 -10.74 -28.55 -3.41
CA MET A 218 -9.57 -28.91 -4.24
C MET A 218 -8.29 -28.23 -3.71
N TYR A 219 -8.36 -26.93 -3.44
CA TYR A 219 -7.23 -26.17 -2.91
C TYR A 219 -6.79 -26.69 -1.53
N GLN A 220 -7.74 -26.90 -0.61
CA GLN A 220 -7.43 -27.45 0.71
C GLN A 220 -6.93 -28.89 0.64
N ALA A 221 -7.42 -29.73 -0.28
CA ALA A 221 -6.86 -31.07 -0.51
C ALA A 221 -5.37 -30.99 -0.89
N ALA A 222 -4.98 -30.04 -1.74
CA ALA A 222 -3.58 -29.80 -2.07
C ALA A 222 -2.75 -29.37 -0.84
N GLU A 223 -3.29 -28.48 0.00
CA GLU A 223 -2.66 -28.10 1.27
C GLU A 223 -2.54 -29.30 2.23
N MET A 224 -3.55 -30.17 2.33
CA MET A 224 -3.49 -31.36 3.20
C MET A 224 -2.42 -32.34 2.70
N LYS A 225 -2.32 -32.55 1.39
CA LYS A 225 -1.22 -33.35 0.79
C LYS A 225 0.15 -32.76 1.13
N ARG A 226 0.28 -31.42 1.15
CA ARG A 226 1.50 -30.73 1.59
C ARG A 226 1.78 -30.98 3.07
N GLN A 227 0.79 -30.86 3.96
CA GLN A 227 0.95 -31.12 5.40
C GLN A 227 1.32 -32.58 5.70
N LEU A 228 0.83 -33.51 4.88
CA LEU A 228 1.18 -34.93 4.93
C LEU A 228 2.55 -35.27 4.32
N ASN A 229 3.27 -34.27 3.78
CA ASN A 229 4.57 -34.43 3.12
C ASN A 229 4.55 -35.46 1.98
N LEU A 230 3.47 -35.49 1.19
CA LEU A 230 3.41 -36.32 -0.02
C LEU A 230 4.46 -35.87 -1.06
N PRO A 231 4.81 -36.70 -2.05
CA PRO A 231 5.77 -36.31 -3.09
C PRO A 231 5.34 -35.03 -3.81
N TRP A 232 6.30 -34.11 -4.01
CA TRP A 232 6.02 -32.80 -4.61
C TRP A 232 5.24 -32.84 -5.94
N PRO A 233 5.51 -33.75 -6.91
CA PRO A 233 4.72 -33.82 -8.14
C PRO A 233 3.22 -34.06 -7.90
N GLU A 234 2.86 -34.78 -6.84
CA GLU A 234 1.46 -35.02 -6.48
C GLU A 234 0.81 -33.77 -5.87
N ILE A 235 1.53 -33.09 -4.97
CA ILE A 235 1.07 -31.84 -4.36
C ILE A 235 0.90 -30.75 -5.42
N MET A 236 1.92 -30.57 -6.25
CA MET A 236 1.93 -29.61 -7.35
C MET A 236 0.81 -29.88 -8.35
N GLY A 237 0.59 -31.14 -8.73
CA GLY A 237 -0.51 -31.52 -9.60
C GLY A 237 -1.88 -31.19 -9.00
N ALA A 238 -2.05 -31.30 -7.68
CA ALA A 238 -3.28 -30.90 -7.01
C ALA A 238 -3.48 -29.37 -7.00
N TYR A 239 -2.42 -28.58 -6.77
CA TYR A 239 -2.51 -27.12 -6.91
C TYR A 239 -2.81 -26.69 -8.33
N GLN A 240 -2.17 -27.31 -9.33
CA GLN A 240 -2.43 -27.04 -10.75
C GLN A 240 -3.88 -27.36 -11.12
N ALA A 241 -4.41 -28.51 -10.69
CA ALA A 241 -5.80 -28.85 -10.93
C ALA A 241 -6.78 -27.85 -10.29
N ALA A 242 -6.49 -27.34 -9.09
CA ALA A 242 -7.30 -26.28 -8.47
C ALA A 242 -7.21 -24.97 -9.27
N PHE A 243 -6.01 -24.58 -9.73
CA PHE A 243 -5.84 -23.39 -10.56
C PHE A 243 -6.56 -23.50 -11.91
N ASP A 244 -6.47 -24.65 -12.59
CA ASP A 244 -7.11 -24.89 -13.89
C ASP A 244 -8.65 -24.81 -13.80
N GLU A 245 -9.23 -25.27 -12.69
CA GLU A 245 -10.67 -25.15 -12.42
C GLU A 245 -11.11 -23.68 -12.24
N ARG A 246 -10.26 -22.84 -11.63
CA ARG A 246 -10.61 -21.43 -11.36
C ARG A 246 -9.38 -20.49 -11.43
N PRO A 247 -8.95 -20.09 -12.64
CA PRO A 247 -7.70 -19.35 -12.84
C PRO A 247 -7.64 -17.93 -12.23
N ILE A 248 -8.77 -17.36 -11.82
CA ILE A 248 -8.81 -16.09 -11.07
C ILE A 248 -8.35 -16.26 -9.60
N ARG A 249 -8.29 -17.50 -9.12
CA ARG A 249 -7.81 -17.86 -7.78
C ARG A 249 -6.33 -18.19 -7.79
N LEU A 250 -5.52 -17.27 -7.27
CA LEU A 250 -4.04 -17.33 -7.36
C LEU A 250 -3.39 -17.97 -6.14
N GLU A 251 -4.16 -18.37 -5.12
CA GLU A 251 -3.66 -19.07 -3.94
C GLU A 251 -2.85 -20.33 -4.30
N PRO A 252 -3.27 -21.20 -5.26
CA PRO A 252 -2.45 -22.33 -5.69
C PRO A 252 -1.14 -21.92 -6.37
N VAL A 253 -1.16 -20.85 -7.18
CA VAL A 253 0.04 -20.32 -7.86
C VAL A 253 1.05 -19.80 -6.84
N TYR A 254 0.57 -19.06 -5.85
CA TYR A 254 1.39 -18.61 -4.72
C TYR A 254 1.98 -19.79 -3.94
N ALA A 255 1.18 -20.81 -3.61
CA ALA A 255 1.67 -21.99 -2.90
C ALA A 255 2.79 -22.73 -3.67
N ILE A 256 2.66 -22.83 -5.00
CA ILE A 256 3.70 -23.40 -5.87
C ILE A 256 4.96 -22.54 -5.87
N ALA A 257 4.82 -21.22 -6.07
CA ALA A 257 5.97 -20.31 -6.09
C ALA A 257 6.72 -20.33 -4.74
N LYS A 258 5.98 -20.29 -3.64
CA LYS A 258 6.50 -20.39 -2.27
C LYS A 258 7.29 -21.67 -2.06
N HIS A 259 6.76 -22.83 -2.47
CA HIS A 259 7.48 -24.10 -2.36
C HIS A 259 8.83 -24.07 -3.08
N TYR A 260 8.86 -23.53 -4.31
CA TYR A 260 10.10 -23.43 -5.06
C TYR A 260 11.10 -22.44 -4.45
N ARG A 261 10.63 -21.33 -3.87
CA ARG A 261 11.50 -20.43 -3.08
C ARG A 261 12.09 -21.17 -1.87
N GLU A 262 11.25 -21.86 -1.08
CA GLU A 262 11.68 -22.55 0.15
C GLU A 262 12.65 -23.70 -0.11
N THR A 263 12.57 -24.31 -1.30
CA THR A 263 13.51 -25.35 -1.75
C THR A 263 14.69 -24.80 -2.56
N SER A 264 14.90 -23.48 -2.58
CA SER A 264 15.96 -22.79 -3.35
C SER A 264 15.94 -23.03 -4.86
N GLN A 265 14.81 -23.48 -5.42
CA GLN A 265 14.59 -23.66 -6.86
C GLN A 265 14.04 -22.37 -7.47
N PHE A 266 14.83 -21.30 -7.38
CA PHE A 266 14.36 -19.94 -7.65
C PHE A 266 13.85 -19.72 -9.08
N TYR A 267 14.42 -20.41 -10.08
CA TYR A 267 13.98 -20.25 -11.47
C TYR A 267 12.56 -20.75 -11.68
N GLN A 268 12.20 -21.89 -11.10
CA GLN A 268 10.83 -22.41 -11.12
C GLN A 268 9.89 -21.48 -10.36
N GLY A 269 10.30 -21.01 -9.17
CA GLY A 269 9.53 -20.03 -8.40
C GLY A 269 9.28 -18.74 -9.18
N TYR A 270 10.28 -18.25 -9.91
CA TYR A 270 10.18 -17.10 -10.80
C TYR A 270 9.16 -17.32 -11.93
N LEU A 271 9.18 -18.49 -12.59
CA LEU A 271 8.24 -18.81 -13.67
C LEU A 271 6.78 -18.81 -13.18
N TYR A 272 6.50 -19.39 -12.01
CA TYR A 272 5.15 -19.42 -11.44
C TYR A 272 4.69 -18.06 -10.92
N SER A 273 5.59 -17.30 -10.31
CA SER A 273 5.27 -15.99 -9.74
C SER A 273 5.24 -14.84 -10.76
N ALA A 274 5.66 -15.06 -12.02
CA ALA A 274 5.73 -14.02 -13.05
C ALA A 274 4.39 -13.31 -13.34
N VAL A 275 3.25 -13.95 -13.04
CA VAL A 275 1.93 -13.33 -13.12
C VAL A 275 1.78 -12.13 -12.18
N ALA A 276 2.60 -12.04 -11.12
CA ALA A 276 2.58 -10.94 -10.16
C ALA A 276 2.81 -9.56 -10.78
N LEU A 277 3.59 -9.49 -11.88
CA LEU A 277 3.85 -8.24 -12.61
C LEU A 277 2.80 -7.92 -13.68
N GLN A 278 1.84 -8.81 -13.93
CA GLN A 278 0.81 -8.62 -14.96
C GLN A 278 -0.46 -7.93 -14.46
N GLY A 279 -0.39 -7.29 -13.28
CA GLY A 279 -1.54 -6.61 -12.68
C GLY A 279 -2.50 -7.59 -12.03
N VAL A 280 -2.03 -8.27 -10.96
CA VAL A 280 -2.88 -9.16 -10.14
C VAL A 280 -4.13 -8.43 -9.68
N GLN A 281 -5.29 -8.94 -10.07
CA GLN A 281 -6.58 -8.42 -9.66
C GLN A 281 -7.11 -9.22 -8.47
N TYR A 282 -7.60 -8.50 -7.47
CA TYR A 282 -8.37 -9.11 -6.40
C TYR A 282 -9.68 -9.67 -6.99
N PRO A 283 -10.10 -10.88 -6.61
CA PRO A 283 -11.19 -11.54 -7.30
C PRO A 283 -12.54 -11.11 -6.70
N GLU A 284 -12.99 -9.89 -7.03
CA GLU A 284 -14.09 -9.20 -6.33
C GLU A 284 -15.43 -9.93 -6.31
N ASN A 285 -15.70 -10.74 -7.33
CA ASN A 285 -16.96 -11.49 -7.46
C ASN A 285 -16.96 -12.83 -6.72
N GLU A 286 -15.83 -13.20 -6.10
CA GLU A 286 -15.69 -14.41 -5.30
C GLU A 286 -16.24 -14.19 -3.88
N LYS A 287 -16.74 -15.27 -3.28
CA LYS A 287 -17.43 -15.21 -2.00
C LYS A 287 -16.79 -16.01 -0.90
N LEU A 288 -16.05 -17.07 -1.25
CA LEU A 288 -15.59 -18.05 -0.29
C LEU A 288 -14.06 -18.01 -0.09
N PHE A 289 -13.66 -17.60 1.12
CA PHE A 289 -12.34 -17.76 1.72
C PHE A 289 -11.18 -17.34 0.80
N ILE A 290 -11.14 -16.07 0.44
CA ILE A 290 -10.11 -15.47 -0.41
C ILE A 290 -8.94 -15.05 0.48
N GLU A 291 -7.74 -15.55 0.20
CA GLU A 291 -6.54 -15.16 0.93
C GLU A 291 -6.03 -13.79 0.44
N LYS A 292 -6.61 -12.70 0.96
CA LYS A 292 -6.30 -11.32 0.57
C LYS A 292 -4.79 -11.00 0.52
N PRO A 293 -3.93 -11.50 1.44
CA PRO A 293 -2.47 -11.33 1.35
C PRO A 293 -1.84 -11.80 0.04
N VAL A 294 -2.36 -12.86 -0.61
CA VAL A 294 -1.86 -13.37 -1.89
C VAL A 294 -1.93 -12.31 -2.98
N TYR A 295 -3.05 -11.59 -3.05
CA TYR A 295 -3.33 -10.55 -4.04
C TYR A 295 -2.71 -9.20 -3.68
N THR A 296 -2.53 -8.96 -2.37
CA THR A 296 -2.01 -7.69 -1.88
C THR A 296 -0.49 -7.63 -1.85
N HIS A 297 0.22 -8.70 -1.50
CA HIS A 297 1.68 -8.64 -1.38
C HIS A 297 2.40 -9.99 -1.51
N LEU A 298 1.86 -11.11 -1.01
CA LEU A 298 2.62 -12.35 -0.89
C LEU A 298 3.11 -12.90 -2.24
N LEU A 299 2.25 -12.96 -3.25
CA LEU A 299 2.67 -13.46 -4.57
C LEU A 299 3.74 -12.56 -5.21
N LEU A 300 3.66 -11.24 -4.98
CA LEU A 300 4.62 -10.28 -5.49
C LEU A 300 5.96 -10.34 -4.72
N LEU A 301 5.93 -10.64 -3.41
CA LEU A 301 7.15 -10.90 -2.62
C LEU A 301 7.88 -12.17 -3.08
N GLU A 302 7.13 -13.24 -3.38
CA GLU A 302 7.68 -14.45 -3.98
C GLU A 302 8.35 -14.13 -5.32
N HIS A 303 7.68 -13.34 -6.16
CA HIS A 303 8.26 -12.88 -7.43
C HIS A 303 9.55 -12.09 -7.25
N ILE A 304 9.55 -11.07 -6.39
CA ILE A 304 10.74 -10.22 -6.13
C ILE A 304 11.91 -11.08 -5.68
N THR A 305 11.67 -12.00 -4.74
CA THR A 305 12.72 -12.86 -4.17
C THR A 305 13.30 -13.81 -5.22
N CYS A 306 12.45 -14.49 -5.99
CA CYS A 306 12.89 -15.38 -7.06
C CYS A 306 13.56 -14.63 -8.21
N ALA A 307 13.02 -13.48 -8.63
CA ALA A 307 13.60 -12.64 -9.67
C ALA A 307 15.01 -12.20 -9.29
N LEU A 308 15.20 -11.73 -8.04
CA LEU A 308 16.50 -11.32 -7.54
C LEU A 308 17.51 -12.48 -7.55
N ALA A 309 17.10 -13.66 -7.06
CA ALA A 309 17.95 -14.86 -7.05
C ALA A 309 18.30 -15.37 -8.47
N CYS A 310 17.45 -15.11 -9.46
CA CYS A 310 17.70 -15.42 -10.86
C CYS A 310 18.45 -14.32 -11.63
N GLY A 311 18.89 -13.24 -10.96
CA GLY A 311 19.55 -12.10 -11.62
C GLY A 311 18.62 -11.25 -12.48
N ARG A 312 17.30 -11.39 -12.34
CA ARG A 312 16.26 -10.58 -13.00
C ARG A 312 16.06 -9.27 -12.22
N VAL A 313 17.14 -8.51 -12.14
CA VAL A 313 17.24 -7.32 -11.29
C VAL A 313 16.18 -6.25 -11.61
N SER A 314 15.90 -6.01 -12.90
CA SER A 314 14.87 -5.05 -13.31
C SER A 314 13.49 -5.43 -12.76
N GLU A 315 13.11 -6.70 -12.86
CA GLU A 315 11.81 -7.19 -12.41
C GLU A 315 11.69 -7.16 -10.88
N ALA A 316 12.79 -7.44 -10.16
CA ALA A 316 12.82 -7.29 -8.72
C ALA A 316 12.60 -5.83 -8.28
N ILE A 317 13.21 -4.86 -8.96
CA ILE A 317 12.99 -3.43 -8.70
C ILE A 317 11.55 -3.02 -9.01
N GLU A 318 11.02 -3.46 -10.17
CA GLU A 318 9.64 -3.18 -10.58
C GLU A 318 8.63 -3.73 -9.58
N GLY A 319 8.78 -5.00 -9.18
CA GLY A 319 7.92 -5.62 -8.18
C GLY A 319 7.99 -4.92 -6.83
N ALA A 320 9.18 -4.55 -6.37
CA ALA A 320 9.33 -3.82 -5.10
C ALA A 320 8.71 -2.41 -5.18
N ASN A 321 8.85 -1.71 -6.30
CA ASN A 321 8.19 -0.43 -6.54
C ASN A 321 6.65 -0.56 -6.52
N LEU A 322 6.10 -1.65 -7.06
CA LEU A 322 4.66 -1.93 -7.03
C LEU A 322 4.16 -2.22 -5.61
N ILE A 323 4.90 -2.99 -4.80
CA ILE A 323 4.53 -3.22 -3.40
C ILE A 323 4.54 -1.91 -2.63
N LEU A 324 5.63 -1.15 -2.68
CA LEU A 324 5.85 0.04 -1.85
C LEU A 324 4.91 1.21 -2.15
N ARG A 325 4.09 1.12 -3.21
CA ARG A 325 3.02 2.07 -3.52
C ARG A 325 1.68 1.72 -2.90
N ARG A 326 1.54 0.51 -2.34
CA ARG A 326 0.29 0.07 -1.70
C ARG A 326 0.17 0.73 -0.34
N GLU A 327 -1.04 1.17 -0.03
CA GLU A 327 -1.41 1.66 1.29
C GLU A 327 -1.48 0.48 2.28
N GLU A 328 -1.26 0.76 3.57
CA GLU A 328 -1.49 -0.19 4.67
C GLU A 328 -0.73 -1.53 4.55
N LEU A 329 0.56 -1.47 4.23
CA LEU A 329 1.42 -2.66 4.27
C LEU A 329 1.82 -3.04 5.71
N PRO A 330 1.87 -4.35 6.04
CA PRO A 330 2.56 -4.82 7.23
C PRO A 330 4.02 -4.32 7.26
N ALA A 331 4.52 -3.93 8.43
CA ALA A 331 5.84 -3.33 8.56
C ALA A 331 6.98 -4.25 8.09
N ASP A 332 6.86 -5.55 8.35
CA ASP A 332 7.80 -6.58 7.88
C ASP A 332 7.82 -6.71 6.36
N VAL A 333 6.66 -6.61 5.71
CA VAL A 333 6.52 -6.62 4.25
C VAL A 333 7.17 -5.38 3.63
N TYR A 334 6.94 -4.21 4.24
CA TYR A 334 7.55 -2.95 3.80
C TYR A 334 9.08 -3.02 3.86
N GLU A 335 9.63 -3.45 5.00
CA GLU A 335 11.08 -3.58 5.20
C GLU A 335 11.69 -4.61 4.24
N HIS A 336 11.03 -5.75 4.02
CA HIS A 336 11.49 -6.74 3.05
C HIS A 336 11.54 -6.17 1.63
N ALA A 337 10.52 -5.42 1.21
CA ALA A 337 10.47 -4.80 -0.11
C ALA A 337 11.56 -3.72 -0.28
N ILE A 338 11.84 -2.89 0.74
CA ILE A 338 12.94 -1.92 0.72
C ILE A 338 14.29 -2.60 0.60
N ASN A 339 14.53 -3.66 1.38
CA ASN A 339 15.77 -4.41 1.35
C ASN A 339 15.99 -5.07 -0.02
N ALA A 340 14.98 -5.75 -0.54
CA ALA A 340 15.03 -6.37 -1.87
C ALA A 340 15.27 -5.33 -2.97
N ARG A 341 14.60 -4.17 -2.92
CA ARG A 341 14.81 -3.06 -3.87
C ARG A 341 16.24 -2.54 -3.81
N SER A 342 16.78 -2.35 -2.60
CA SER A 342 18.13 -1.84 -2.38
C SER A 342 19.19 -2.82 -2.90
N MET A 343 19.03 -4.11 -2.62
CA MET A 343 19.90 -5.16 -3.15
C MET A 343 19.86 -5.21 -4.68
N ALA A 344 18.66 -5.24 -5.26
CA ALA A 344 18.49 -5.23 -6.71
C ALA A 344 19.11 -3.97 -7.34
N TYR A 345 18.86 -2.79 -6.76
CA TYR A 345 19.41 -1.54 -7.26
C TYR A 345 20.94 -1.51 -7.22
N ASN A 346 21.55 -2.02 -6.16
CA ASN A 346 23.00 -2.14 -6.05
C ASN A 346 23.58 -3.12 -7.10
N LEU A 347 22.88 -4.20 -7.43
CA LEU A 347 23.27 -5.09 -8.52
C LEU A 347 23.16 -4.40 -9.90
N LEU A 348 22.14 -3.55 -10.08
CA LEU A 348 21.91 -2.81 -11.32
C LEU A 348 22.99 -1.74 -11.57
N LYS A 349 23.37 -1.00 -10.53
CA LYS A 349 24.32 0.13 -10.63
C LYS A 349 25.76 -0.23 -10.30
N GLY A 350 25.99 -1.39 -9.70
CA GLY A 350 27.27 -1.78 -9.10
C GLY A 350 27.57 -1.03 -7.80
N SER A 351 28.66 -1.42 -7.13
CA SER A 351 29.14 -0.79 -5.89
C SER A 351 29.80 0.57 -6.09
N GLY A 352 29.95 1.02 -7.34
CA GLY A 352 30.79 2.15 -7.69
C GLY A 352 32.29 1.85 -7.56
N ILE A 353 33.12 2.84 -7.89
CA ILE A 353 34.58 2.80 -7.78
C ILE A 353 34.97 3.68 -6.59
N GLN A 354 35.65 3.13 -5.58
CA GLN A 354 36.23 3.98 -4.53
C GLN A 354 37.31 4.86 -5.13
N THR A 355 37.05 6.15 -5.23
CA THR A 355 38.03 7.17 -5.57
C THR A 355 38.38 7.91 -4.29
N SER A 356 39.67 8.02 -3.98
CA SER A 356 40.14 8.78 -2.83
C SER A 356 40.53 10.20 -3.25
N GLY A 357 40.05 11.20 -2.51
CA GLY A 357 40.70 12.52 -2.43
C GLY A 357 40.29 13.58 -3.44
N GLN A 358 39.24 13.40 -4.25
CA GLN A 358 38.60 14.55 -4.91
C GLN A 358 37.58 15.15 -3.92
N HIS A 359 37.36 16.46 -3.93
CA HIS A 359 36.25 17.07 -3.19
C HIS A 359 35.45 17.86 -4.23
N ASN A 360 34.24 17.39 -4.54
CA ASN A 360 33.38 18.16 -5.43
C ASN A 360 32.91 19.41 -4.68
N LYS A 361 32.93 20.56 -5.34
CA LYS A 361 32.30 21.75 -4.80
C LYS A 361 30.79 21.59 -4.88
N ILE A 362 30.11 21.73 -3.74
CA ILE A 362 28.66 21.66 -3.65
C ILE A 362 28.10 23.08 -3.53
N VAL A 363 27.05 23.38 -4.28
CA VAL A 363 26.29 24.64 -4.19
C VAL A 363 24.86 24.31 -3.78
N VAL A 364 24.51 24.63 -2.54
CA VAL A 364 23.14 24.48 -2.04
C VAL A 364 22.34 25.74 -2.38
N ILE A 365 21.24 25.59 -3.09
CA ILE A 365 20.37 26.71 -3.49
C ILE A 365 19.10 26.65 -2.65
N VAL A 366 18.83 27.73 -1.92
CA VAL A 366 17.75 27.84 -0.94
C VAL A 366 16.84 29.02 -1.30
N PRO A 367 15.86 28.82 -2.20
CA PRO A 367 14.81 29.80 -2.41
C PRO A 367 13.83 29.79 -1.24
N PHE A 368 13.37 30.96 -0.82
CA PHE A 368 12.34 31.10 0.21
C PHE A 368 11.42 32.28 -0.05
N TYR A 369 10.16 32.15 0.38
CA TYR A 369 9.18 33.21 0.39
C TYR A 369 8.29 33.01 1.62
N ASN A 370 8.33 33.97 2.55
CA ASN A 370 7.56 33.90 3.79
C ASN A 370 7.71 32.54 4.53
N ALA A 371 8.93 32.03 4.65
CA ALA A 371 9.23 30.74 5.26
C ALA A 371 9.18 30.78 6.81
N SER A 372 8.98 31.96 7.40
CA SER A 372 8.88 32.21 8.83
C SER A 372 9.95 31.45 9.64
N VAL A 373 9.52 30.69 10.65
CA VAL A 373 10.40 29.89 11.54
C VAL A 373 11.09 28.73 10.84
N PHE A 374 10.58 28.26 9.71
CA PHE A 374 11.11 27.08 9.01
C PHE A 374 12.49 27.36 8.41
N LEU A 375 12.73 28.58 7.94
CA LEU A 375 14.04 29.01 7.43
C LEU A 375 15.16 28.86 8.46
N ASN A 376 14.86 29.10 9.74
CA ASN A 376 15.85 28.91 10.80
C ASN A 376 16.24 27.43 10.97
N ASN A 377 15.30 26.50 10.78
CA ASN A 377 15.58 25.07 10.84
C ASN A 377 16.37 24.61 9.61
N CYS A 378 16.02 25.12 8.43
CA CYS A 378 16.79 24.92 7.19
C CYS A 378 18.26 25.35 7.39
N VAL A 379 18.49 26.58 7.85
CA VAL A 379 19.82 27.13 8.14
C VAL A 379 20.59 26.29 9.14
N LYS A 380 19.96 25.88 10.26
CA LYS A 380 20.61 25.00 11.25
C LYS A 380 21.03 23.67 10.63
N SER A 381 20.21 23.06 9.77
CA SER A 381 20.56 21.80 9.10
C SER A 381 21.80 21.94 8.20
N LEU A 382 21.99 23.10 7.58
CA LEU A 382 23.17 23.42 6.76
C LEU A 382 24.42 23.68 7.61
N GLN A 383 24.28 24.40 8.73
CA GLN A 383 25.39 24.66 9.67
C GLN A 383 25.92 23.39 10.36
N MET A 384 25.11 22.33 10.40
CA MET A 384 25.48 21.05 11.01
C MET A 384 26.20 20.11 10.03
N GLN A 385 26.37 20.48 8.76
CA GLN A 385 26.99 19.58 7.78
C GLN A 385 28.47 19.32 8.07
N ASP A 386 28.92 18.08 7.84
CA ASP A 386 30.30 17.63 8.06
C ASP A 386 31.23 17.82 6.84
N TYR A 387 30.69 18.39 5.76
CA TYR A 387 31.39 18.57 4.50
C TYR A 387 31.80 20.03 4.33
N ASP A 388 33.08 20.32 4.16
CA ASP A 388 33.57 21.71 4.15
C ASP A 388 33.55 22.37 2.75
N CYS A 389 33.52 21.58 1.67
CA CYS A 389 33.62 22.09 0.30
C CYS A 389 32.25 22.46 -0.29
N PHE A 390 31.48 23.29 0.43
CA PHE A 390 30.18 23.76 -0.05
C PHE A 390 29.93 25.24 0.24
N ARG A 391 29.06 25.83 -0.58
CA ARG A 391 28.51 27.18 -0.39
C ARG A 391 27.00 27.16 -0.48
N VAL A 392 26.36 28.18 0.09
CA VAL A 392 24.90 28.32 0.09
C VAL A 392 24.47 29.61 -0.60
N ILE A 393 23.50 29.51 -1.49
CA ILE A 393 22.85 30.65 -2.15
C ILE A 393 21.43 30.75 -1.63
N PHE A 394 21.21 31.69 -0.72
CA PHE A 394 19.87 32.03 -0.24
C PHE A 394 19.20 33.00 -1.23
N ILE A 395 17.95 32.75 -1.58
CA ILE A 395 17.20 33.62 -2.50
C ILE A 395 15.88 34.00 -1.84
N ASP A 396 15.81 35.25 -1.38
CA ASP A 396 14.58 35.86 -0.88
C ASP A 396 13.70 36.27 -2.06
N ASP A 397 12.61 35.53 -2.30
CA ASP A 397 11.69 35.78 -3.40
C ASP A 397 10.66 36.88 -3.07
N ALA A 398 11.15 38.00 -2.53
CA ALA A 398 10.40 39.16 -2.07
C ALA A 398 9.48 38.89 -0.86
N SER A 399 10.04 38.28 0.20
CA SER A 399 9.33 38.03 1.46
C SER A 399 8.82 39.33 2.09
N THR A 400 7.65 39.20 2.72
CA THR A 400 6.90 40.29 3.36
C THR A 400 6.80 40.12 4.88
N ASP A 401 7.22 38.95 5.38
CA ASP A 401 7.26 38.60 6.79
C ASP A 401 8.61 38.99 7.44
N GLU A 402 8.92 38.41 8.60
CA GLU A 402 10.19 38.61 9.29
C GLU A 402 11.42 38.17 8.47
N ASN A 403 11.27 37.28 7.49
CA ASN A 403 12.39 36.83 6.66
C ASN A 403 12.89 37.91 5.69
N ARG A 404 12.15 39.03 5.48
CA ARG A 404 12.66 40.19 4.72
C ARG A 404 13.97 40.74 5.28
N GLY A 405 14.16 40.60 6.60
CA GLY A 405 15.38 40.98 7.31
C GLY A 405 16.44 39.89 7.40
N PHE A 406 16.25 38.74 6.72
CA PHE A 406 17.16 37.60 6.81
C PHE A 406 18.59 38.00 6.41
N ALA A 407 19.56 37.53 7.19
CA ALA A 407 20.97 37.73 6.97
C ALA A 407 21.69 36.37 6.97
N CYS A 408 22.64 36.22 6.06
CA CYS A 408 23.46 35.02 5.96
C CYS A 408 24.16 34.68 7.29
N PRO A 409 24.25 33.39 7.66
CA PRO A 409 25.01 32.96 8.83
C PRO A 409 26.50 33.25 8.66
N GLN A 410 27.17 33.74 9.71
CA GLN A 410 28.60 34.09 9.65
C GLN A 410 29.54 32.89 9.50
N ASN A 411 29.12 31.71 9.95
CA ASN A 411 29.88 30.46 9.94
C ASN A 411 29.59 29.58 8.71
N LEU A 412 29.03 30.16 7.65
CA LEU A 412 28.64 29.44 6.45
C LEU A 412 29.07 30.26 5.23
N ASP A 413 29.84 29.66 4.30
CA ASP A 413 30.12 30.31 3.02
C ASP A 413 28.80 30.48 2.26
N SER A 414 28.27 31.70 2.28
CA SER A 414 26.92 31.95 1.80
C SER A 414 26.74 33.35 1.26
N VAL A 415 25.82 33.44 0.30
CA VAL A 415 25.37 34.70 -0.28
C VAL A 415 23.85 34.77 -0.24
N ILE A 416 23.31 35.98 -0.25
CA ILE A 416 21.88 36.23 -0.34
C ILE A 416 21.56 37.07 -1.57
N ILE A 417 20.60 36.59 -2.35
CA ILE A 417 19.99 37.30 -3.47
C ILE A 417 18.61 37.75 -2.99
N ARG A 418 18.24 39.02 -3.23
CA ARG A 418 16.92 39.55 -2.86
C ARG A 418 16.19 40.05 -4.09
N ASN A 419 15.04 39.44 -4.36
CA ASN A 419 14.15 39.92 -5.41
C ASN A 419 13.33 41.11 -4.91
N THR A 420 13.07 42.08 -5.79
CA THR A 420 12.20 43.23 -5.50
C THR A 420 10.71 42.90 -5.70
N MET A 421 10.42 41.82 -6.42
CA MET A 421 9.08 41.28 -6.67
C MET A 421 9.18 39.76 -6.78
N GLN A 422 8.09 39.05 -6.47
CA GLN A 422 8.06 37.59 -6.56
C GLN A 422 8.32 37.12 -8.00
N LYS A 423 9.29 36.21 -8.17
CA LYS A 423 9.68 35.63 -9.46
C LYS A 423 9.32 34.15 -9.58
N GLY A 424 9.11 33.48 -8.45
CA GLY A 424 8.80 32.05 -8.39
C GLY A 424 10.05 31.18 -8.32
N SER A 425 9.87 29.98 -7.78
CA SER A 425 10.95 29.01 -7.51
C SER A 425 11.80 28.70 -8.74
N LEU A 426 11.16 28.46 -9.90
CA LEU A 426 11.88 28.04 -11.10
C LEU A 426 12.79 29.13 -11.68
N PHE A 427 12.33 30.39 -11.69
CA PHE A 427 13.18 31.53 -12.06
C PHE A 427 14.39 31.63 -11.13
N ASN A 428 14.17 31.50 -9.82
CA ASN A 428 15.21 31.62 -8.80
C ASN A 428 16.27 30.52 -8.93
N PHE A 429 15.86 29.26 -9.14
CA PHE A 429 16.78 28.19 -9.44
C PHE A 429 17.56 28.46 -10.73
N ASN A 430 16.88 28.82 -11.82
CA ASN A 430 17.54 29.12 -13.08
C ASN A 430 18.60 30.21 -12.91
N TYR A 431 18.24 31.35 -12.32
CA TYR A 431 19.14 32.48 -12.11
C TYR A 431 20.35 32.09 -11.23
N ALA A 432 20.13 31.37 -10.13
CA ALA A 432 21.24 30.97 -9.27
C ALA A 432 22.19 29.98 -9.96
N ILE A 433 21.66 29.03 -10.71
CA ILE A 433 22.48 28.02 -11.40
C ILE A 433 23.27 28.62 -12.56
N THR A 434 22.67 29.53 -13.34
CA THR A 434 23.34 30.12 -14.51
C THR A 434 24.40 31.15 -14.12
N GLU A 435 24.16 31.94 -13.06
CA GLU A 435 25.03 33.07 -12.71
C GLU A 435 26.08 32.74 -11.64
N TYR A 436 25.87 31.71 -10.80
CA TYR A 436 26.71 31.48 -9.62
C TYR A 436 27.32 30.08 -9.52
N CYS A 437 26.99 29.16 -10.43
CA CYS A 437 27.51 27.80 -10.44
C CYS A 437 28.44 27.56 -11.63
N GLU A 438 29.60 26.96 -11.36
CA GLU A 438 30.52 26.48 -12.39
C GLU A 438 30.07 25.12 -12.93
N PRO A 439 30.41 24.73 -14.17
CA PRO A 439 29.91 23.49 -14.78
C PRO A 439 30.12 22.21 -13.95
N ASP A 440 31.22 22.12 -13.20
CA ASP A 440 31.58 20.97 -12.37
C ASP A 440 30.95 21.01 -10.96
N ASP A 441 30.34 22.12 -10.55
CA ASP A 441 29.66 22.22 -9.26
C ASP A 441 28.50 21.22 -9.18
N ILE A 442 28.32 20.59 -8.02
CA ILE A 442 27.12 19.81 -7.71
C ILE A 442 26.09 20.75 -7.10
N VAL A 443 24.98 20.96 -7.79
CA VAL A 443 23.83 21.71 -7.29
C VAL A 443 23.02 20.82 -6.36
N VAL A 444 22.60 21.35 -5.22
CA VAL A 444 21.65 20.74 -4.30
C VAL A 444 20.45 21.66 -4.15
N CYS A 445 19.26 21.20 -4.51
CA CYS A 445 18.02 21.95 -4.32
C CYS A 445 17.47 21.68 -2.90
N LEU A 446 17.36 22.73 -2.09
CA LEU A 446 16.80 22.68 -0.74
C LEU A 446 15.81 23.82 -0.56
N ASP A 447 14.53 23.52 -0.37
CA ASP A 447 13.53 24.57 -0.17
C ASP A 447 13.69 25.18 1.23
N GLY A 448 13.45 26.50 1.35
CA GLY A 448 13.73 27.24 2.58
C GLY A 448 12.87 26.86 3.78
N ASP A 449 11.80 26.11 3.56
CA ASP A 449 10.92 25.55 4.59
C ASP A 449 11.20 24.08 4.93
N ASP A 450 12.17 23.47 4.26
CA ASP A 450 12.62 22.09 4.41
C ASP A 450 14.01 22.00 5.06
N LEU A 451 14.50 20.79 5.33
CA LEU A 451 15.80 20.58 5.96
C LEU A 451 16.52 19.29 5.54
N LEU A 452 17.84 19.29 5.69
CA LEU A 452 18.66 18.08 5.60
C LEU A 452 18.54 17.27 6.90
N THR A 453 18.36 15.96 6.78
CA THR A 453 18.03 15.09 7.93
C THR A 453 19.23 14.65 8.77
N CYS A 454 20.45 14.76 8.25
CA CYS A 454 21.66 14.35 8.96
C CYS A 454 22.88 15.25 8.68
N PRO A 455 23.85 15.33 9.61
CA PRO A 455 25.12 16.05 9.41
C PRO A 455 25.93 15.56 8.20
N GLU A 456 25.82 14.29 7.84
CA GLU A 456 26.62 13.67 6.78
C GLU A 456 25.91 13.72 5.42
N ALA A 457 24.88 14.57 5.23
CA ALA A 457 24.10 14.57 4.00
C ALA A 457 24.93 15.03 2.80
N LEU A 458 25.69 16.11 2.94
CA LEU A 458 26.52 16.65 1.85
C LEU A 458 27.75 15.78 1.56
N SER A 459 28.43 15.24 2.59
CA SER A 459 29.54 14.29 2.40
C SER A 459 29.04 13.01 1.71
N TYR A 460 27.89 12.49 2.11
CA TYR A 460 27.25 11.36 1.44
C TYR A 460 26.94 11.68 -0.03
N ILE A 461 26.35 12.84 -0.34
CA ILE A 461 26.10 13.26 -1.73
C ILE A 461 27.40 13.27 -2.54
N ASN A 462 28.46 13.89 -2.01
CA ASN A 462 29.76 13.89 -2.67
C ASN A 462 30.27 12.46 -2.94
N ASP A 463 30.19 11.56 -1.95
CA ASP A 463 30.61 10.16 -2.09
C ASP A 463 29.85 9.45 -3.22
N ARG A 464 28.53 9.67 -3.34
CA ARG A 464 27.73 9.09 -4.43
C ARG A 464 28.21 9.57 -5.81
N TYR A 465 28.57 10.84 -5.94
CA TYR A 465 29.09 11.41 -7.19
C TYR A 465 30.51 10.98 -7.52
N GLN A 466 31.29 10.55 -6.53
CA GLN A 466 32.65 10.04 -6.71
C GLN A 466 32.68 8.55 -7.03
N GLN A 467 31.77 7.81 -6.41
CA GLN A 467 31.66 6.37 -6.59
C GLN A 467 31.09 6.00 -7.96
N HIS A 468 30.32 6.89 -8.57
CA HIS A 468 29.63 6.63 -9.83
C HIS A 468 29.83 7.76 -10.82
N ASP A 469 29.72 7.48 -12.12
CA ASP A 469 29.58 8.52 -13.17
C ASP A 469 28.19 9.17 -13.07
N CYS A 470 27.95 9.88 -11.96
CA CYS A 470 26.68 10.48 -11.59
C CYS A 470 26.61 11.92 -12.07
N TRP A 471 25.59 12.21 -12.86
CA TRP A 471 25.30 13.58 -13.31
C TRP A 471 24.04 14.12 -12.66
N VAL A 472 23.10 13.24 -12.32
CA VAL A 472 21.84 13.58 -11.63
C VAL A 472 21.60 12.53 -10.55
N MET A 473 21.27 12.96 -9.35
CA MET A 473 20.76 12.09 -8.30
C MET A 473 19.45 12.64 -7.76
N TYR A 474 18.50 11.75 -7.51
CA TYR A 474 17.28 12.03 -6.78
C TYR A 474 17.11 11.03 -5.64
N GLY A 475 16.37 11.38 -4.60
CA GLY A 475 16.32 10.61 -3.36
C GLY A 475 14.94 10.16 -2.95
N GLN A 476 14.89 9.32 -1.92
CA GLN A 476 13.74 9.24 -1.03
C GLN A 476 13.79 10.38 -0.01
N TYR A 477 12.63 10.86 0.39
CA TYR A 477 12.43 11.89 1.41
C TYR A 477 11.37 11.43 2.40
N GLU A 478 11.22 12.16 3.50
CA GLU A 478 10.15 11.92 4.47
C GLU A 478 9.48 13.22 4.87
N ALA A 479 8.17 13.17 5.12
CA ALA A 479 7.45 14.26 5.74
C ALA A 479 7.75 14.32 7.25
N CYS A 480 7.43 15.44 7.88
CA CYS A 480 7.68 15.64 9.32
C CYS A 480 6.96 14.62 10.24
N ASP A 481 5.91 13.96 9.76
CA ASP A 481 5.19 12.90 10.47
C ASP A 481 5.81 11.49 10.28
N GLY A 482 6.90 11.40 9.51
CA GLY A 482 7.60 10.15 9.18
C GLY A 482 7.10 9.47 7.89
N THR A 483 6.08 10.03 7.23
CA THR A 483 5.56 9.50 5.96
C THR A 483 6.63 9.56 4.88
N LYS A 484 6.90 8.43 4.21
CA LYS A 484 7.91 8.38 3.14
C LYS A 484 7.35 8.94 1.83
N GLY A 485 8.23 9.60 1.08
CA GLY A 485 7.94 10.16 -0.23
C GLY A 485 7.69 9.09 -1.31
N ILE A 486 7.24 9.57 -2.47
CA ILE A 486 6.86 8.72 -3.62
C ILE A 486 8.06 8.30 -4.49
N SER A 487 9.27 8.76 -4.20
CA SER A 487 10.42 8.55 -5.09
C SER A 487 10.78 7.07 -5.21
N ALA A 488 11.15 6.66 -6.41
CA ALA A 488 11.48 5.28 -6.71
C ALA A 488 12.50 5.16 -7.85
N PRO A 489 13.41 4.17 -7.81
CA PRO A 489 14.40 3.97 -8.87
C PRO A 489 13.73 3.51 -10.16
N PHE A 490 14.39 3.83 -11.28
CA PHE A 490 14.08 3.22 -12.58
C PHE A 490 14.65 1.80 -12.65
N ALA A 491 13.81 0.84 -13.02
CA ALA A 491 14.15 -0.58 -13.09
C ALA A 491 15.04 -0.93 -14.30
N SER A 492 14.86 -0.22 -15.42
CA SER A 492 15.56 -0.48 -16.69
C SER A 492 15.54 0.74 -17.61
N PRO A 493 16.31 0.75 -18.72
CA PRO A 493 16.20 1.77 -19.76
C PRO A 493 14.79 1.91 -20.36
N LYS A 494 13.99 0.82 -20.35
CA LYS A 494 12.59 0.86 -20.80
C LYS A 494 11.71 1.60 -19.79
N ASP A 495 11.80 1.26 -18.50
CA ASP A 495 11.09 1.97 -17.42
C ASP A 495 11.53 3.44 -17.32
N PHE A 496 12.80 3.74 -17.61
CA PHE A 496 13.30 5.11 -17.70
C PHE A 496 12.54 5.98 -18.71
N GLY A 497 12.01 5.38 -19.78
CA GLY A 497 11.16 6.07 -20.76
C GLY A 497 9.81 6.54 -20.19
N THR A 498 9.42 6.08 -19.00
CA THR A 498 8.18 6.50 -18.32
C THR A 498 8.33 7.77 -17.49
N LEU A 499 9.51 8.40 -17.48
CA LEU A 499 9.85 9.60 -16.70
C LEU A 499 8.74 10.67 -16.70
N ARG A 500 8.22 11.03 -17.88
CA ARG A 500 7.18 12.06 -18.04
C ARG A 500 5.75 11.57 -17.80
N THR A 501 5.55 10.27 -17.55
CA THR A 501 4.23 9.67 -17.31
C THR A 501 4.00 9.32 -15.84
N ILE A 502 5.07 8.99 -15.11
CA ILE A 502 5.00 8.56 -13.71
C ILE A 502 6.03 9.35 -12.92
N TRP A 503 5.57 10.37 -12.18
CA TRP A 503 6.43 11.18 -11.34
C TRP A 503 7.03 10.34 -10.20
N ARG A 504 8.37 10.29 -10.14
CA ARG A 504 9.11 9.51 -9.12
C ARG A 504 10.50 10.06 -8.78
N THR A 505 10.84 11.26 -9.27
CA THR A 505 12.20 11.83 -9.19
C THR A 505 12.23 13.13 -8.39
N SER A 506 11.81 13.03 -7.13
CA SER A 506 11.68 14.18 -6.22
C SER A 506 12.86 14.24 -5.22
N HIS A 507 12.68 14.85 -4.05
CA HIS A 507 13.75 15.25 -3.14
C HIS A 507 14.57 14.08 -2.57
N ILE A 508 15.84 14.26 -2.25
CA ILE A 508 16.68 15.42 -2.56
C ILE A 508 17.08 15.40 -4.03
N LYS A 509 17.02 16.56 -4.71
CA LYS A 509 17.41 16.70 -6.12
C LYS A 509 18.82 17.28 -6.18
N THR A 510 19.73 16.57 -6.84
CA THR A 510 21.10 17.06 -7.06
C THR A 510 21.55 16.79 -8.50
N PHE A 511 22.39 17.67 -9.05
CA PHE A 511 22.89 17.51 -10.43
C PHE A 511 24.16 18.31 -10.68
N ARG A 512 24.92 17.95 -11.71
CA ARG A 512 26.03 18.77 -12.22
C ARG A 512 25.47 20.06 -12.84
N ALA A 513 25.95 21.22 -12.43
CA ALA A 513 25.44 22.51 -12.92
C ALA A 513 25.60 22.65 -14.44
N GLY A 514 26.68 22.14 -15.02
CA GLY A 514 26.90 22.18 -16.47
C GLY A 514 25.78 21.48 -17.25
N LEU A 515 25.22 20.38 -16.69
CA LEU A 515 24.11 19.67 -17.35
C LEU A 515 22.88 20.57 -17.44
N PHE A 516 22.65 21.40 -16.43
CA PHE A 516 21.61 22.42 -16.45
C PHE A 516 21.90 23.49 -17.50
N HIS A 517 23.16 23.93 -17.63
CA HIS A 517 23.56 24.88 -18.67
C HIS A 517 23.31 24.34 -20.09
N CYS A 518 23.45 23.03 -20.32
CA CYS A 518 23.12 22.38 -21.59
C CYS A 518 21.64 22.47 -21.99
N ILE A 519 20.72 22.82 -21.08
CA ILE A 519 19.30 23.03 -21.42
C ILE A 519 19.18 24.10 -22.52
N ALA A 520 19.90 25.21 -22.38
CA ALA A 520 19.86 26.32 -23.33
C ALA A 520 20.42 25.96 -24.72
N GLU A 521 21.20 24.88 -24.87
CA GLU A 521 21.68 24.42 -26.17
C GLU A 521 20.56 23.74 -26.99
N GLN A 522 19.56 23.16 -26.32
CA GLN A 522 18.43 22.46 -26.96
C GLN A 522 17.13 23.25 -26.87
N ASP A 523 17.00 24.14 -25.88
CA ASP A 523 15.86 25.02 -25.64
C ASP A 523 16.34 26.44 -25.28
N PRO A 524 16.81 27.24 -26.26
CA PRO A 524 17.40 28.55 -26.02
C PRO A 524 16.45 29.57 -25.39
N GLU A 525 15.14 29.38 -25.56
CA GLU A 525 14.12 30.27 -24.99
C GLU A 525 13.66 29.82 -23.60
N LEU A 526 14.20 28.69 -23.09
CA LEU A 526 13.81 28.04 -21.84
C LEU A 526 12.29 27.83 -21.77
N ALA A 527 11.70 27.38 -22.88
CA ALA A 527 10.28 27.06 -22.97
C ALA A 527 9.89 25.99 -21.94
N CYS A 528 10.79 25.05 -21.62
CA CYS A 528 10.60 24.02 -20.61
C CYS A 528 10.35 24.56 -19.19
N PHE A 529 10.71 25.82 -18.93
CA PHE A 529 10.49 26.49 -17.65
C PHE A 529 9.30 27.45 -17.64
N LYS A 530 8.53 27.47 -18.72
CA LYS A 530 7.40 28.38 -18.90
C LYS A 530 6.08 27.62 -19.00
N ASP A 531 5.01 28.26 -18.54
CA ASP A 531 3.65 27.76 -18.70
C ASP A 531 3.16 27.95 -20.16
N LYS A 532 1.92 27.53 -20.43
CA LYS A 532 1.29 27.64 -21.76
C LYS A 532 1.17 29.08 -22.28
N ASN A 533 1.31 30.09 -21.42
CA ASN A 533 1.24 31.50 -21.77
C ASN A 533 2.63 32.14 -21.96
N GLY A 534 3.71 31.39 -21.68
CA GLY A 534 5.09 31.88 -21.77
C GLY A 534 5.62 32.51 -20.48
N ASP A 535 4.87 32.46 -19.39
CA ASP A 535 5.28 32.95 -18.08
C ASP A 535 6.07 31.88 -17.31
N TRP A 536 6.98 32.27 -16.42
CA TRP A 536 7.71 31.32 -15.57
C TRP A 536 6.75 30.45 -14.74
N LEU A 537 7.01 29.14 -14.72
CA LEU A 537 6.20 28.20 -13.94
C LEU A 537 6.29 28.53 -12.44
N ASN A 538 5.12 28.64 -11.81
CA ASN A 538 4.96 28.81 -10.36
C ASN A 538 4.58 27.51 -9.64
N SER A 539 4.40 26.40 -10.35
CA SER A 539 4.19 25.07 -9.79
C SER A 539 4.77 24.02 -10.74
N ALA A 540 4.89 22.77 -10.29
CA ALA A 540 5.56 21.70 -11.04
C ALA A 540 7.03 22.01 -11.44
N ALA A 541 7.68 22.93 -10.72
CA ALA A 541 9.08 23.33 -10.95
C ALA A 541 10.03 22.13 -10.90
N ASP A 542 9.77 21.19 -9.99
CA ASP A 542 10.54 19.95 -9.85
C ASP A 542 10.57 19.13 -11.13
N ALA A 543 9.41 18.93 -11.76
CA ALA A 543 9.30 18.20 -13.01
C ALA A 543 10.00 18.96 -14.14
N ALA A 544 9.79 20.29 -14.20
CA ALA A 544 10.40 21.15 -15.20
C ALA A 544 11.94 21.13 -15.14
N ILE A 545 12.52 21.08 -13.95
CA ILE A 545 13.98 20.94 -13.75
C ILE A 545 14.44 19.51 -14.03
N MET A 546 13.79 18.51 -13.43
CA MET A 546 14.33 17.14 -13.43
C MET A 546 14.17 16.42 -14.77
N PHE A 547 13.11 16.68 -15.53
CA PHE A 547 12.91 16.03 -16.83
C PHE A 547 14.07 16.26 -17.81
N PRO A 548 14.44 17.51 -18.17
CA PRO A 548 15.53 17.74 -19.10
C PRO A 548 16.86 17.17 -18.59
N LEU A 549 17.15 17.32 -17.30
CA LEU A 549 18.40 16.82 -16.70
C LEU A 549 18.51 15.30 -16.80
N ILE A 550 17.46 14.58 -16.40
CA ILE A 550 17.43 13.11 -16.44
C ILE A 550 17.53 12.62 -17.89
N GLU A 551 16.80 13.24 -18.82
CA GLU A 551 16.82 12.90 -20.24
C GLU A 551 18.20 13.08 -20.87
N MET A 552 18.83 14.24 -20.62
CA MET A 552 20.15 14.57 -21.13
C MET A 552 21.24 13.66 -20.56
N ALA A 553 21.19 13.35 -19.25
CA ALA A 553 22.14 12.45 -18.58
C ALA A 553 22.00 10.99 -19.04
N GLY A 554 20.77 10.53 -19.25
CA GLY A 554 20.44 9.15 -19.58
C GLY A 554 20.59 8.16 -18.43
N PHE A 555 20.00 6.97 -18.61
CA PHE A 555 19.81 5.96 -17.56
C PHE A 555 21.04 5.64 -16.71
N ASN A 556 22.23 5.53 -17.31
CA ASN A 556 23.43 5.10 -16.60
C ASN A 556 23.95 6.14 -15.60
N ARG A 557 23.70 7.44 -15.86
CA ARG A 557 24.26 8.57 -15.10
C ARG A 557 23.28 9.20 -14.12
N VAL A 558 22.09 8.63 -14.05
CA VAL A 558 21.04 9.00 -13.10
C VAL A 558 21.04 8.00 -11.96
N LEU A 559 21.17 8.51 -10.73
CA LEU A 559 21.15 7.72 -9.51
C LEU A 559 19.89 7.98 -8.69
N PHE A 560 19.40 6.92 -8.07
CA PHE A 560 18.39 6.96 -7.03
C PHE A 560 19.09 6.71 -5.69
N ASN A 561 18.75 7.51 -4.69
CA ASN A 561 19.24 7.39 -3.34
C ASN A 561 18.12 6.94 -2.40
N GLN A 562 18.26 5.77 -1.79
CA GLN A 562 17.29 5.23 -0.84
C GLN A 562 17.40 5.86 0.56
N LYS A 563 18.59 6.36 0.95
CA LYS A 563 18.81 6.99 2.26
C LYS A 563 18.04 8.31 2.31
N VAL A 564 17.22 8.50 3.33
CA VAL A 564 16.49 9.76 3.50
C VAL A 564 17.46 10.84 3.96
N LEU A 565 17.71 11.81 3.07
CA LEU A 565 18.58 12.98 3.32
C LEU A 565 17.78 14.29 3.43
N TYR A 566 16.46 14.21 3.24
CA TYR A 566 15.59 15.37 3.06
C TYR A 566 14.30 15.17 3.85
N SER A 567 13.98 16.15 4.70
CA SER A 567 12.69 16.23 5.39
C SER A 567 11.85 17.31 4.73
N TYR A 568 10.70 16.88 4.19
CA TYR A 568 9.71 17.71 3.53
C TYR A 568 8.68 18.22 4.53
N ASN A 569 8.47 19.53 4.55
CA ASN A 569 7.55 20.19 5.45
C ASN A 569 6.13 20.25 4.86
N ALA A 570 5.36 19.18 5.07
CA ALA A 570 3.97 19.12 4.65
C ALA A 570 3.04 20.12 5.38
N ALA A 571 3.49 20.71 6.49
CA ALA A 571 2.70 21.62 7.32
C ALA A 571 2.72 23.08 6.82
N ASN A 572 3.57 23.44 5.85
CA ASN A 572 3.57 24.78 5.29
C ASN A 572 2.37 25.02 4.36
N LEU A 573 1.34 25.70 4.86
CA LEU A 573 0.14 26.10 4.11
C LEU A 573 0.44 27.01 2.91
N LEU A 574 1.63 27.60 2.84
CA LEU A 574 2.03 28.44 1.70
C LEU A 574 2.62 27.64 0.52
N SER A 575 2.84 26.32 0.68
CA SER A 575 3.23 25.44 -0.42
C SER A 575 2.20 25.47 -1.54
N HIS A 576 2.66 25.44 -2.79
CA HIS A 576 1.77 25.46 -3.97
C HIS A 576 0.78 24.30 -3.97
N HIS A 577 1.14 23.16 -3.37
CA HIS A 577 0.27 22.00 -3.16
C HIS A 577 -1.03 22.35 -2.41
N HIS A 578 -0.97 23.29 -1.46
CA HIS A 578 -2.11 23.72 -0.66
C HIS A 578 -2.87 24.91 -1.28
N LYS A 579 -2.25 25.64 -2.21
CA LYS A 579 -2.82 26.87 -2.80
C LYS A 579 -3.68 26.60 -4.03
N ASP A 580 -3.25 25.74 -4.96
CA ASP A 580 -3.96 25.49 -6.22
C ASP A 580 -3.53 24.16 -6.86
N MET A 581 -4.14 23.06 -6.39
CA MET A 581 -3.84 21.71 -6.87
C MET A 581 -4.21 21.53 -8.35
N VAL A 582 -5.27 22.18 -8.84
CA VAL A 582 -5.71 22.09 -10.25
C VAL A 582 -4.64 22.68 -11.16
N LYS A 583 -4.16 23.89 -10.85
CA LYS A 583 -3.09 24.52 -11.62
C LYS A 583 -1.79 23.73 -11.56
N GLN A 584 -1.48 23.10 -10.43
CA GLN A 584 -0.32 22.22 -10.32
C GLN A 584 -0.43 21.01 -11.26
N THR A 585 -1.60 20.37 -11.34
CA THR A 585 -1.86 19.30 -12.31
C THR A 585 -1.75 19.80 -13.74
N GLU A 586 -2.37 20.93 -14.08
CA GLU A 586 -2.27 21.52 -15.43
C GLU A 586 -0.82 21.81 -15.84
N ASN A 587 -0.03 22.40 -14.94
CA ASN A 587 1.38 22.71 -15.18
C ASN A 587 2.21 21.43 -15.30
N PHE A 588 1.93 20.41 -14.49
CA PHE A 588 2.60 19.11 -14.60
C PHE A 588 2.29 18.43 -15.94
N ASP A 589 1.03 18.43 -16.37
CA ASP A 589 0.61 17.87 -17.66
C ASP A 589 1.24 18.64 -18.83
N TRP A 590 1.28 19.97 -18.73
CA TRP A 590 1.94 20.84 -19.70
C TRP A 590 3.42 20.49 -19.85
N VAL A 591 4.17 20.48 -18.75
CA VAL A 591 5.60 20.10 -18.72
C VAL A 591 5.80 18.67 -19.24
N SER A 592 4.92 17.75 -18.87
CA SER A 592 4.99 16.34 -19.29
C SER A 592 4.71 16.15 -20.79
N SER A 593 3.90 17.03 -21.40
CA SER A 593 3.57 17.00 -22.83
C SER A 593 4.69 17.51 -23.74
N MET A 594 5.67 18.23 -23.18
CA MET A 594 6.76 18.80 -23.97
C MET A 594 7.67 17.72 -24.57
N ARG A 595 8.32 18.09 -25.68
CA ARG A 595 9.29 17.21 -26.35
C ARG A 595 10.45 16.86 -25.40
N PRO A 596 10.77 15.57 -25.24
CA PRO A 596 11.96 15.13 -24.49
C PRO A 596 13.26 15.71 -25.04
N PHE A 597 14.20 16.00 -24.14
CA PHE A 597 15.55 16.44 -24.48
C PHE A 597 16.40 15.27 -25.01
N GLY A 598 17.30 15.58 -25.95
CA GLY A 598 18.27 14.63 -26.46
C GLY A 598 19.42 14.41 -25.48
N ARG A 599 19.92 13.17 -25.41
CA ARG A 599 21.11 12.85 -24.59
C ARG A 599 22.32 13.66 -25.03
N VAL A 600 23.05 14.21 -24.06
CA VAL A 600 24.30 14.93 -24.32
C VAL A 600 25.51 14.04 -24.06
N LYS A 601 26.61 14.29 -24.77
CA LYS A 601 27.85 13.50 -24.64
C LYS A 601 28.66 13.89 -23.39
N TYR A 602 28.63 15.17 -23.04
CA TYR A 602 29.30 15.76 -21.89
C TYR A 602 28.30 16.64 -21.16
N TYR A 603 28.40 16.72 -19.83
CA TYR A 603 27.60 17.68 -19.07
C TYR A 603 28.17 19.10 -19.12
N GLN A 604 29.31 19.33 -19.77
CA GLN A 604 29.85 20.67 -19.93
C GLN A 604 29.44 21.23 -21.31
N PRO A 605 28.92 22.47 -21.39
CA PRO A 605 28.53 23.10 -22.66
C PRO A 605 29.69 23.20 -23.66
N VAL A 606 29.39 23.11 -24.96
CA VAL A 606 30.41 23.06 -26.03
C VAL A 606 31.27 24.33 -26.07
N ASN A 607 30.70 25.49 -25.73
CA ASN A 607 31.40 26.77 -25.73
C ASN A 607 32.47 26.89 -24.61
N ASN A 608 32.41 26.07 -23.56
CA ASN A 608 33.44 26.05 -22.50
C ASN A 608 34.61 25.10 -22.82
N LEU A 609 34.43 24.13 -23.72
CA LEU A 609 35.49 23.18 -24.10
C LEU A 609 36.60 23.84 -24.97
N LEU A 610 36.32 24.98 -25.59
CA LEU A 610 37.28 25.74 -26.41
C LEU A 610 38.12 26.75 -25.62
N LEU A 611 37.83 26.98 -24.33
CA LEU A 611 38.59 27.90 -23.47
C LEU A 611 39.70 27.21 -22.67
N HIS A 612 39.75 25.87 -22.70
CA HIS A 612 40.74 25.06 -21.99
C HIS A 612 41.55 24.12 -22.90
N SER A 613 41.46 24.25 -24.22
CA SER A 613 42.25 23.51 -25.21
C SER A 613 43.50 24.25 -25.66
#